data_AF-A0A7V9JII4-F1
#
_entry.id   AF-A0A7V9JII4-F1
#
_cell.length_a   1.000
_cell.length_b   1.000
_cell.length_c   1.000
_cell.angle_alpha   90.00
_cell.angle_beta   90.00
_cell.angle_gamma   90.00
#
_symmetry.space_group_name_H-M   'P 1'
#
loop_
_entity.id
_entity.type
_entity.pdbx_description
1 polymer ?
#
loop_
_entity_poly.entity_id
_entity_poly.type
_entity_poly.pdbx_seq_one_letter_code
_entity_poly.pdbx_strand_id
1 'polypeptide(L)'
;MADERVTEEQLLEALKQLKVSDVLVQSLSTISSLAYHRLSEEHRDLEQARLAIEALRALVPVLKGSIPPELARDFEQVTANLQLAYADAVPPAAS
;
A
#
# COMPACT_ATOMS: atom_id res chain seq x y z
N MET A 1 -6.82 29.91 -19.46
CA MET A 1 -7.07 28.70 -18.65
C MET A 1 -7.60 29.19 -17.33
N ALA A 2 -8.92 29.05 -17.09
CA ALA A 2 -9.49 29.47 -15.82
C ALA A 2 -8.90 28.60 -14.71
N ASP A 3 -8.47 29.26 -13.64
CA ASP A 3 -7.97 28.63 -12.42
C ASP A 3 -9.16 27.95 -11.73
N GLU A 4 -9.37 26.67 -12.03
CA GLU A 4 -10.45 25.87 -11.45
C GLU A 4 -10.08 25.50 -10.02
N ARG A 5 -10.09 26.50 -9.15
CA ARG A 5 -9.89 26.33 -7.71
C ARG A 5 -11.11 25.60 -7.15
N VAL A 6 -10.88 24.39 -6.67
CA VAL A 6 -11.87 23.65 -5.87
C VAL A 6 -12.30 24.54 -4.71
N THR A 7 -13.60 24.81 -4.60
CA THR A 7 -14.14 25.59 -3.48
C THR A 7 -14.18 24.75 -2.21
N GLU A 8 -14.22 25.41 -1.04
CA GLU A 8 -14.33 24.73 0.25
C GLU A 8 -15.57 23.84 0.32
N GLU A 9 -16.70 24.30 -0.21
CA GLU A 9 -17.96 23.55 -0.27
C GLU A 9 -17.84 22.30 -1.17
N GLN A 10 -17.16 22.41 -2.31
CA GLN A 10 -16.90 21.28 -3.20
C GLN A 10 -15.98 20.24 -2.53
N LEU A 11 -14.95 20.69 -1.81
CA LEU A 11 -14.07 19.80 -1.05
C LEU A 11 -14.83 19.08 0.07
N LEU A 12 -15.65 19.80 0.84
CA LEU A 12 -16.45 19.21 1.91
C LEU A 12 -17.44 18.17 1.38
N GLU A 13 -18.08 18.42 0.24
CA GLU A 13 -18.99 17.45 -0.35
C GLU A 13 -18.25 16.21 -0.87
N ALA A 14 -17.08 16.38 -1.49
CA ALA A 14 -16.24 15.25 -1.90
C ALA A 14 -15.80 14.40 -0.70
N LEU A 15 -15.40 15.03 0.42
CA LEU A 15 -14.99 14.32 1.63
C LEU A 15 -16.13 13.50 2.26
N LYS A 16 -17.39 13.96 2.19
CA LYS A 16 -18.54 13.18 2.69
C LYS A 16 -18.78 11.90 1.90
N GLN A 17 -18.47 11.90 0.61
CA GLN A 17 -18.68 10.75 -0.27
C GLN A 17 -17.53 9.74 -0.20
N LEU A 18 -16.38 10.14 0.38
CA LEU A 18 -15.18 9.32 0.42
C LEU A 18 -15.28 8.22 1.48
N LYS A 19 -15.12 6.97 1.07
CA LYS A 19 -15.06 5.85 2.01
C LYS A 19 -13.63 5.65 2.49
N VAL A 20 -13.50 5.35 3.78
CA VAL A 20 -12.20 4.99 4.38
C VAL A 20 -11.58 3.78 3.67
N SER A 21 -12.41 2.80 3.25
CA SER A 21 -11.97 1.64 2.46
C SER A 21 -11.26 2.05 1.17
N ASP A 22 -11.79 3.05 0.47
CA ASP A 22 -11.28 3.46 -0.85
C ASP A 22 -9.93 4.16 -0.69
N VAL A 23 -9.78 4.99 0.35
CA VAL A 23 -8.52 5.64 0.70
C VAL A 23 -7.46 4.61 1.09
N LEU A 24 -7.83 3.61 1.89
CA LEU A 24 -6.92 2.56 2.31
C LEU A 24 -6.50 1.68 1.12
N VAL A 25 -7.41 1.30 0.22
CA VAL A 25 -7.08 0.58 -1.02
C VAL A 25 -6.06 1.34 -1.85
N GLN A 26 -6.27 2.65 -2.04
CA GLN A 26 -5.33 3.48 -2.78
C GLN A 26 -3.98 3.57 -2.08
N SER A 27 -3.98 3.76 -0.76
CA SER A 27 -2.76 3.84 0.06
C SER A 27 -1.96 2.55 0.00
N LEU A 28 -2.61 1.38 0.15
CA LEU A 28 -1.96 0.08 0.06
C LEU A 28 -1.41 -0.20 -1.34
N SER A 29 -2.09 0.27 -2.38
CA SER A 29 -1.57 0.19 -3.76
C SER A 29 -0.28 0.99 -3.91
N THR A 30 -0.26 2.23 -3.41
CA THR A 30 0.94 3.08 -3.44
C THR A 30 2.07 2.49 -2.60
N ILE A 31 1.77 2.00 -1.39
CA ILE A 31 2.75 1.36 -0.50
C ILE A 31 3.35 0.12 -1.18
N SER A 32 2.55 -0.70 -1.84
CA SER A 32 3.01 -1.89 -2.56
C SER A 32 4.01 -1.52 -3.67
N SER A 33 3.68 -0.52 -4.49
CA SER A 33 4.56 -0.03 -5.56
C SER A 33 5.88 0.51 -4.99
N LEU A 34 5.82 1.27 -3.90
CA LEU A 34 7.02 1.75 -3.21
C LEU A 34 7.85 0.58 -2.67
N ALA A 35 7.23 -0.43 -2.07
CA ALA A 35 7.92 -1.59 -1.53
C ALA A 35 8.71 -2.33 -2.62
N TYR A 36 8.11 -2.60 -3.77
CA TYR A 36 8.83 -3.21 -4.90
C TYR A 36 10.01 -2.35 -5.36
N HIS A 37 9.83 -1.03 -5.43
CA HIS A 37 10.92 -0.12 -5.77
C HIS A 37 12.05 -0.16 -4.73
N ARG A 38 11.73 -0.23 -3.43
CA ARG A 38 12.71 -0.35 -2.33
C ARG A 38 13.38 -1.72 -2.24
N LEU A 39 12.87 -2.72 -2.94
CA LEU A 39 13.50 -4.04 -3.06
C LEU A 39 14.42 -4.15 -4.29
N SER A 40 14.33 -3.22 -5.23
CA SER A 40 15.23 -3.18 -6.39
C SER A 40 16.69 -2.95 -5.98
N GLU A 41 17.64 -3.50 -6.75
CA GLU A 41 19.08 -3.35 -6.50
C GLU A 41 19.52 -1.89 -6.42
N GLU A 42 18.99 -1.04 -7.32
CA GLU A 42 19.40 0.37 -7.44
C GLU A 42 18.90 1.25 -6.28
N HIS A 43 17.73 0.94 -5.71
CA HIS A 43 17.06 1.78 -4.71
C HIS A 43 16.80 1.04 -3.40
N ARG A 44 17.65 0.05 -3.10
CA ARG A 44 17.45 -0.87 -1.98
C ARG A 44 17.35 -0.14 -0.64
N ASP A 45 16.22 -0.33 0.04
CA ASP A 45 15.97 0.13 1.40
C ASP A 45 15.13 -0.92 2.14
N LEU A 46 15.82 -1.81 2.85
CA LEU A 46 15.19 -2.95 3.52
C LEU A 46 14.36 -2.52 4.74
N GLU A 47 14.70 -1.41 5.40
CA GLU A 47 13.89 -0.87 6.50
C GLU A 47 12.52 -0.40 5.98
N GLN A 48 12.51 0.37 4.89
CA GLN A 48 11.27 0.82 4.26
C GLN A 48 10.46 -0.32 3.64
N ALA A 49 11.12 -1.30 3.00
CA ALA A 49 10.43 -2.48 2.46
C ALA A 49 9.76 -3.30 3.57
N ARG A 50 10.45 -3.50 4.70
CA ARG A 50 9.89 -4.16 5.89
C ARG A 50 8.70 -3.40 6.44
N LEU A 51 8.79 -2.07 6.58
CA LEU A 51 7.69 -1.24 7.05
C LEU A 51 6.45 -1.38 6.16
N ALA A 52 6.64 -1.37 4.83
CA ALA A 52 5.56 -1.55 3.87
C ALA A 52 4.89 -2.94 3.99
N ILE A 53 5.69 -4.00 4.13
CA ILE A 53 5.20 -5.37 4.35
C ILE A 53 4.37 -5.45 5.63
N GLU A 54 4.86 -4.92 6.74
CA GLU A 54 4.12 -4.95 8.02
C GLU A 54 2.83 -4.14 7.94
N ALA A 55 2.82 -2.99 7.25
CA ALA A 55 1.62 -2.21 7.01
C ALA A 55 0.58 -3.01 6.21
N LEU A 56 0.98 -3.68 5.13
CA LEU A 56 0.10 -4.54 4.34
C LEU A 56 -0.45 -5.70 5.18
N ARG A 57 0.40 -6.41 5.93
CA ARG A 57 -0.01 -7.51 6.82
C ARG A 57 -1.03 -7.08 7.87
N ALA A 58 -0.91 -5.86 8.39
CA ALA A 58 -1.83 -5.33 9.40
C ALA A 58 -3.15 -4.85 8.78
N LEU A 59 -3.10 -4.17 7.65
CA LEU A 59 -4.26 -3.46 7.09
C LEU A 59 -5.11 -4.32 6.14
N VAL A 60 -4.53 -5.27 5.42
CA VAL A 60 -5.27 -6.14 4.50
C VAL A 60 -6.37 -6.95 5.24
N PRO A 61 -6.10 -7.57 6.41
CA PRO A 61 -7.14 -8.22 7.19
C PRO A 61 -8.25 -7.27 7.66
N VAL A 62 -7.92 -6.01 7.99
CA VAL A 62 -8.89 -5.00 8.43
C VAL A 62 -9.85 -4.61 7.30
N LEU A 63 -9.39 -4.65 6.04
CA LEU A 63 -10.22 -4.37 4.88
C LEU A 63 -11.18 -5.50 4.51
N LYS A 64 -10.99 -6.72 5.04
CA LYS A 64 -11.87 -7.86 4.75
C LYS A 64 -13.31 -7.53 5.14
N GLY A 65 -14.22 -7.62 4.16
CA GLY A 65 -15.64 -7.30 4.32
C GLY A 65 -16.02 -5.85 4.01
N SER A 66 -15.04 -4.96 3.85
CA SER A 66 -15.26 -3.58 3.37
C SER A 66 -14.87 -3.38 1.90
N ILE A 67 -14.18 -4.35 1.30
CA ILE A 67 -13.77 -4.37 -0.11
C ILE A 67 -14.21 -5.68 -0.79
N PRO A 68 -14.26 -5.75 -2.13
CA PRO A 68 -14.52 -6.99 -2.85
C PRO A 68 -13.54 -8.10 -2.45
N PRO A 69 -14.00 -9.36 -2.28
CA PRO A 69 -13.15 -10.46 -1.84
C PRO A 69 -11.92 -10.70 -2.73
N GLU A 70 -12.07 -10.53 -4.03
CA GLU A 70 -10.99 -10.61 -5.03
C GLU A 70 -9.89 -9.58 -4.77
N LEU A 71 -10.26 -8.33 -4.51
CA LEU A 71 -9.28 -7.28 -4.22
C LEU A 71 -8.52 -7.55 -2.92
N ALA A 72 -9.18 -8.11 -1.90
CA ALA A 72 -8.52 -8.53 -0.68
C ALA A 72 -7.49 -9.64 -0.96
N ARG A 73 -7.86 -10.66 -1.76
CA ARG A 73 -6.95 -11.75 -2.16
C ARG A 73 -5.76 -11.23 -2.95
N ASP A 74 -5.96 -10.25 -3.84
CA ASP A 74 -4.88 -9.66 -4.61
C ASP A 74 -3.85 -8.97 -3.70
N PHE A 75 -4.28 -8.23 -2.68
CA PHE A 75 -3.37 -7.64 -1.70
C PHE A 75 -2.67 -8.67 -0.82
N GLU A 76 -3.35 -9.77 -0.45
CA GLU A 76 -2.70 -10.89 0.25
C GLU A 76 -1.58 -11.50 -0.59
N GLN A 77 -1.83 -11.71 -1.89
CA GLN A 77 -0.82 -12.22 -2.82
C GLN A 77 0.36 -11.26 -2.98
N VAL A 78 0.08 -9.96 -3.13
CA VAL A 78 1.13 -8.93 -3.19
C VAL A 78 1.98 -8.93 -1.91
N THR A 79 1.35 -9.05 -0.75
CA THR A 79 2.04 -9.11 0.54
C THR A 79 2.97 -10.32 0.61
N ALA A 80 2.48 -11.50 0.22
CA ALA A 80 3.28 -12.73 0.19
C ALA A 80 4.47 -12.61 -0.77
N ASN A 81 4.27 -12.06 -1.96
CA ASN A 81 5.34 -11.86 -2.95
C ASN A 81 6.41 -10.89 -2.44
N LEU A 82 6.01 -9.79 -1.79
CA LEU A 82 6.93 -8.84 -1.18
C LEU A 82 7.75 -9.48 -0.06
N GLN A 83 7.13 -10.34 0.76
CA GLN A 83 7.83 -11.07 1.82
C GLN A 83 8.90 -12.01 1.25
N LEU A 84 8.59 -12.74 0.17
CA LEU A 84 9.56 -13.61 -0.50
C LEU A 84 10.73 -12.79 -1.08
N ALA A 85 10.43 -11.75 -1.84
CA ALA A 85 11.45 -10.87 -2.42
C ALA A 85 12.31 -10.18 -1.35
N TYR A 86 11.72 -9.81 -0.21
CA TYR A 86 12.45 -9.28 0.93
C TYR A 86 13.39 -10.32 1.55
N ALA A 87 12.92 -11.54 1.77
CA ALA A 87 13.73 -12.62 2.33
C ALA A 87 14.94 -12.94 1.42
N ASP A 88 14.75 -12.92 0.10
CA ASP A 88 15.83 -13.12 -0.87
C ASP A 88 16.85 -11.97 -0.87
N ALA A 89 16.40 -10.74 -0.56
CA ALA A 89 17.25 -9.55 -0.53
C ALA A 89 18.01 -9.36 0.80
N VAL A 90 17.57 -10.01 1.89
CA VAL A 90 18.25 -9.94 3.18
C VAL A 90 19.46 -10.88 3.17
N PRO A 91 20.69 -10.37 3.40
CA PRO A 91 21.86 -11.22 3.49
C PRO A 91 21.74 -12.17 4.70
N PRO A 92 22.24 -13.42 4.60
CA PRO A 92 22.21 -14.35 5.72
C PRO A 92 22.95 -13.74 6.92
N ALA A 93 22.36 -13.86 8.11
CA ALA A 93 22.96 -13.36 9.34
C ALA A 93 24.35 -14.00 9.50
N ALA A 94 25.40 -13.16 9.57
CA ALA A 94 26.74 -13.63 9.89
C ALA A 94 26.70 -14.33 11.25
N SER A 95 27.00 -15.63 11.24
CA SER A 95 27.10 -16.46 12.45
C SER A 95 28.36 -16.14 13.23
#